data_AF-A0A1V9G1T5-F1
#
_entry.id   AF-A0A1V9G1T5-F1
#
_cell.length_a   1.000
_cell.length_b   1.000
_cell.length_c   1.000
_cell.angle_alpha   90.00
_cell.angle_beta   90.00
_cell.angle_gamma   90.00
#
_symmetry.space_group_name_H-M   'P 1'
#
loop_
_entity.id
_entity.type
_entity.pdbx_description
1 polymer ?
#
loop_
_entity_poly.entity_id
_entity_poly.type
_entity_poly.pdbx_seq_one_letter_code
_entity_poly.pdbx_strand_id
1 'polypeptide(L)'
;MAVFASCTASYQAQRTVWTVQEVQQWYNKDTAKANTNCVLYRGSDTQQHHFLTQFIDKWVFLTIKKNELAIPEEKPYKVDSAVKLGYYYVDPNNRFVKIKDFN
;
A
#
# COMPACT_ATOMS: atom_id res chain seq x y z
N MET A 1 -13.56 20.17 33.24
CA MET A 1 -13.57 18.80 32.67
C MET A 1 -13.85 18.93 31.19
N ALA A 2 -12.85 18.69 30.33
CA ALA A 2 -13.01 18.83 28.88
C ALA A 2 -13.51 17.49 28.33
N VAL A 3 -14.73 17.50 27.79
CA VAL A 3 -15.33 16.37 27.10
C VAL A 3 -14.68 16.30 25.72
N PHE A 4 -13.79 15.32 25.50
CA PHE A 4 -13.22 15.06 24.19
C PHE A 4 -14.34 14.52 23.28
N ALA A 5 -14.83 15.39 22.40
CA ALA A 5 -15.69 15.00 21.30
C ALA A 5 -14.88 14.11 20.36
N SER A 6 -15.07 12.79 20.48
CA SER A 6 -14.57 11.83 19.51
C SER A 6 -15.32 12.05 18.20
N CYS A 7 -14.68 12.69 17.23
CA CYS A 7 -15.15 12.69 15.85
C CYS A 7 -15.18 11.24 15.37
N THR A 8 -16.34 10.59 15.40
CA THR A 8 -16.56 9.32 14.73
C THR A 8 -16.65 9.60 13.24
N ALA A 9 -15.50 9.86 12.61
CA ALA A 9 -15.35 9.69 11.18
C ALA A 9 -15.72 8.23 10.92
N SER A 10 -16.78 8.01 10.17
CA SER A 10 -17.19 6.71 9.66
C SER A 10 -16.10 6.19 8.72
N TYR A 11 -15.02 5.69 9.32
CA TYR A 11 -14.06 4.82 8.66
C TYR A 11 -14.85 3.59 8.24
N GLN A 12 -15.32 3.59 6.99
CA GLN A 12 -15.50 2.33 6.30
C GLN A 12 -14.19 1.59 6.51
N ALA A 13 -14.21 0.50 7.28
CA ALA A 13 -13.04 -0.31 7.55
C ALA A 13 -12.53 -0.82 6.19
N GLN A 14 -11.66 -0.02 5.58
CA GLN A 14 -10.98 -0.34 4.35
C GLN A 14 -10.27 -1.65 4.65
N ARG A 15 -10.63 -2.74 3.93
CA ARG A 15 -10.06 -4.08 4.14
C ARG A 15 -8.57 -3.91 4.35
N THR A 16 -8.13 -4.13 5.58
CA THR A 16 -6.82 -3.63 5.99
C THR A 16 -5.75 -4.53 5.42
N VAL A 17 -6.04 -5.82 5.31
CA VAL A 17 -5.14 -6.88 4.86
C VAL A 17 -5.68 -7.53 3.60
N TRP A 18 -4.84 -7.59 2.57
CA TRP A 18 -5.11 -8.15 1.25
C TRP A 18 -4.20 -9.34 1.01
N THR A 19 -4.71 -10.31 0.25
CA THR A 19 -3.86 -11.37 -0.32
C THR A 19 -3.20 -10.88 -1.61
N VAL A 20 -2.08 -11.50 -1.98
CA VAL A 20 -1.37 -11.24 -3.26
C VAL A 20 -2.34 -11.33 -4.45
N GLN A 21 -3.17 -12.37 -4.47
CA GLN A 21 -4.13 -12.61 -5.55
C GLN A 21 -5.23 -11.54 -5.59
N GLU A 22 -5.75 -11.12 -4.43
CA GLU A 22 -6.74 -10.03 -4.39
C GLU A 22 -6.14 -8.72 -4.88
N VAL A 23 -4.89 -8.40 -4.50
CA VAL A 23 -4.21 -7.21 -5.01
C VAL A 23 -4.03 -7.30 -6.51
N GLN A 24 -3.61 -8.45 -7.07
CA GLN A 24 -3.49 -8.62 -8.52
C GLN A 24 -4.83 -8.49 -9.25
N GLN A 25 -5.90 -9.07 -8.73
CA GLN A 25 -7.23 -8.97 -9.35
C GLN A 25 -7.76 -7.53 -9.30
N TRP A 26 -7.64 -6.88 -8.16
CA TRP A 26 -7.99 -5.47 -7.98
C TRP A 26 -7.17 -4.59 -8.93
N TYR A 27 -5.85 -4.80 -8.92
CA TYR A 27 -4.91 -4.08 -9.76
C TYR A 27 -5.26 -4.24 -11.24
N ASN A 28 -5.46 -5.44 -11.76
CA ASN A 28 -5.81 -5.65 -13.17
C ASN A 28 -7.17 -5.07 -13.57
N LYS A 29 -8.16 -5.12 -12.68
CA LYS A 29 -9.49 -4.57 -12.95
C LYS A 29 -9.47 -3.05 -13.04
N ASP A 30 -8.73 -2.41 -12.14
CA ASP A 30 -8.73 -0.97 -12.01
C ASP A 30 -7.65 -0.31 -12.88
N THR A 31 -6.44 -0.89 -13.03
CA THR A 31 -5.32 -0.31 -13.84
C THR A 31 -5.67 0.02 -15.27
N ALA A 32 -6.55 -0.76 -15.91
CA ALA A 32 -7.09 -0.44 -17.23
C ALA A 32 -7.70 0.97 -17.32
N LYS A 33 -8.12 1.55 -16.18
CA LYS A 33 -8.74 2.87 -16.08
C LYS A 33 -7.82 4.00 -15.65
N ALA A 34 -6.74 3.74 -14.87
CA ALA A 34 -5.86 4.80 -14.37
C ALA A 34 -4.46 4.85 -14.98
N ASN A 35 -4.12 3.94 -15.89
CA ASN A 35 -2.79 3.89 -16.53
C ASN A 35 -1.62 3.80 -15.51
N THR A 36 -1.90 3.39 -14.28
CA THR A 36 -0.91 3.32 -13.19
C THR A 36 -0.30 1.92 -13.14
N ASN A 37 0.80 1.72 -13.85
CA ASN A 37 1.49 0.42 -13.92
C ASN A 37 2.37 0.11 -12.69
N CYS A 38 2.10 0.72 -11.53
CA CYS A 38 2.87 0.41 -10.33
C CYS A 38 2.15 0.71 -9.01
N VAL A 39 2.66 0.08 -7.94
CA VAL A 39 2.28 0.32 -6.56
C VAL A 39 3.51 0.77 -5.78
N LEU A 40 3.38 1.76 -4.91
CA LEU A 40 4.49 2.28 -4.10
C LEU A 40 4.65 1.43 -2.83
N TYR A 41 5.81 0.80 -2.66
CA TYR A 41 6.17 0.10 -1.42
C TYR A 41 6.58 1.11 -0.35
N ARG A 42 5.97 1.02 0.82
CA ARG A 42 6.22 1.92 1.96
C ARG A 42 7.06 1.30 3.06
N GLY A 43 7.40 0.03 2.93
CA GLY A 43 8.13 -0.74 3.94
C GLY A 43 7.27 -1.82 4.57
N SER A 44 7.85 -2.52 5.52
CA SER A 44 7.22 -3.61 6.24
C SER A 44 7.36 -3.44 7.74
N ASP A 45 6.39 -3.95 8.48
CA ASP A 45 6.49 -4.14 9.93
C ASP A 45 6.84 -5.60 10.26
N THR A 46 6.52 -6.07 11.48
CA THR A 46 6.80 -7.44 11.91
C THR A 46 5.89 -8.50 11.26
N GLN A 47 4.74 -8.12 10.70
CA GLN A 47 3.72 -9.06 10.21
C GLN A 47 3.34 -8.84 8.74
N GLN A 48 3.50 -7.62 8.22
CA GLN A 48 2.92 -7.20 6.95
C GLN A 48 3.80 -6.20 6.19
N HIS A 49 3.69 -6.25 4.87
CA HIS A 49 4.19 -5.28 3.91
C HIS A 49 3.13 -4.21 3.66
N HIS A 50 3.55 -2.95 3.65
CA HIS A 50 2.72 -1.78 3.43
C HIS A 50 2.97 -1.21 2.04
N PHE A 51 1.88 -0.90 1.36
CA PHE A 51 1.90 -0.34 0.03
C PHE A 51 0.88 0.77 -0.11
N LEU A 52 1.11 1.62 -1.10
CA LEU A 52 0.28 2.75 -1.42
C LEU A 52 0.18 2.90 -2.92
N THR A 53 -1.00 3.20 -3.42
CA THR A 53 -1.17 3.58 -4.80
C THR A 53 -2.20 4.69 -4.91
N GLN A 54 -1.99 5.59 -5.87
CA GLN A 54 -2.95 6.64 -6.18
C GLN A 54 -3.73 6.21 -7.41
N PHE A 55 -5.04 6.13 -7.25
CA PHE A 55 -5.96 5.75 -8.30
C PHE A 55 -6.85 6.95 -8.63
N ILE A 56 -6.56 7.61 -9.75
CA ILE A 56 -7.19 8.87 -10.15
C ILE A 56 -7.02 9.90 -9.01
N ASP A 57 -8.04 10.11 -8.19
CA ASP A 57 -8.06 11.06 -7.07
C ASP A 57 -8.14 10.39 -5.69
N LYS A 58 -8.02 9.05 -5.62
CA LYS A 58 -8.12 8.29 -4.36
C LYS A 58 -6.83 7.56 -4.03
N TRP A 59 -6.34 7.77 -2.81
CA TRP A 59 -5.27 6.97 -2.24
C TRP A 59 -5.82 5.63 -1.76
N VAL A 60 -5.19 4.55 -2.21
CA VAL A 60 -5.49 3.19 -1.78
C VAL A 60 -4.29 2.66 -1.02
N PHE A 61 -4.53 2.34 0.24
CA PHE A 61 -3.57 1.68 1.11
C PHE A 61 -3.79 0.18 1.02
N LEU A 62 -2.72 -0.55 0.68
CA LEU A 62 -2.75 -2.00 0.59
C LEU A 62 -1.76 -2.53 1.61
N THR A 63 -2.15 -3.54 2.38
CA THR A 63 -1.19 -4.30 3.19
C THR A 63 -1.30 -5.78 2.86
N ILE A 64 -0.16 -6.46 2.82
CA ILE A 64 -0.07 -7.89 2.50
C ILE A 64 0.75 -8.56 3.58
N LYS A 65 0.33 -9.73 4.07
CA LYS A 65 1.09 -10.46 5.10
C LYS A 65 2.45 -10.89 4.56
N LYS A 66 3.49 -10.83 5.38
CA LYS A 66 4.84 -11.34 5.04
C LYS A 66 4.84 -12.82 4.65
N ASN A 67 3.96 -13.61 5.26
CA ASN A 67 3.84 -15.03 4.96
C ASN A 67 3.29 -15.29 3.54
N GLU A 68 2.59 -14.33 2.94
CA GLU A 68 2.04 -14.47 1.58
C GLU A 68 2.95 -13.85 0.52
N LEU A 69 3.74 -12.85 0.89
CA LEU A 69 4.64 -12.16 -0.01
C LEU A 69 6.00 -11.96 0.65
N ALA A 70 7.03 -12.54 0.06
CA ALA A 70 8.41 -12.30 0.47
C ALA A 70 9.04 -11.26 -0.45
N ILE A 71 9.43 -10.11 0.10
CA ILE A 71 10.14 -9.06 -0.64
C ILE A 71 11.62 -9.07 -0.22
N PRO A 72 12.59 -9.19 -1.15
CA PRO A 72 14.00 -9.29 -0.79
C PRO A 72 14.58 -8.00 -0.22
N GLU A 73 14.13 -6.83 -0.69
CA GLU A 73 14.54 -5.52 -0.19
C GLU A 73 13.54 -4.99 0.85
N GLU A 74 13.45 -5.65 2.00
CA GLU A 74 12.64 -5.16 3.10
C GLU A 74 13.25 -3.87 3.69
N LYS A 75 12.43 -2.82 3.77
CA LYS A 75 12.75 -1.61 4.52
C LYS A 75 11.76 -1.48 5.68
N PRO A 76 12.19 -1.03 6.87
CA PRO A 76 11.28 -0.83 7.97
C PRO A 76 10.22 0.20 7.56
N TYR A 77 8.96 -0.07 7.89
CA TYR A 77 7.89 0.91 7.67
C TYR A 77 8.14 2.13 8.56
N LYS A 78 8.51 3.26 7.96
CA LYS A 78 8.72 4.54 8.65
C LYS A 78 7.65 5.54 8.24
N VAL A 79 6.83 5.98 9.19
CA VAL A 79 5.79 7.01 8.99
C VAL A 79 6.36 8.44 9.19
N ASP A 80 7.68 8.56 9.42
CA ASP A 80 8.31 9.75 10.02
C ASP A 80 8.60 10.94 9.09
N SER A 81 8.03 11.00 7.89
CA SER A 81 8.18 12.22 7.08
C SER A 81 7.07 12.37 6.03
N ALA A 82 6.34 13.47 6.13
CA ALA A 82 5.36 13.94 5.13
C ALA A 82 5.96 14.09 3.70
N VAL A 83 7.29 14.04 3.56
CA VAL A 83 8.02 14.20 2.30
C VAL A 83 8.22 12.89 1.54
N LYS A 84 8.18 11.72 2.22
CA LYS A 84 8.40 10.41 1.55
C LYS A 84 7.17 9.52 1.64
N LEU A 85 6.42 9.46 0.55
CA LEU A 85 5.25 8.60 0.43
C LEU A 85 5.62 7.10 0.45
N GLY A 86 6.86 6.73 0.10
CA GLY A 86 7.37 5.37 0.15
C GLY A 86 8.84 5.27 -0.25
N TYR A 87 9.29 4.05 -0.59
CA TYR A 87 10.68 3.73 -0.92
C TYR A 87 10.91 3.46 -2.40
N TYR A 88 10.10 2.62 -3.02
CA TYR A 88 10.23 2.25 -4.42
C TYR A 88 8.92 1.71 -4.97
N TYR A 89 8.75 1.79 -6.28
CA TYR A 89 7.60 1.24 -6.99
C TYR A 89 7.81 -0.23 -7.31
N VAL A 90 6.74 -1.01 -7.18
CA VAL A 90 6.67 -2.45 -7.46
C VAL A 90 5.57 -2.75 -8.46
N ASP A 91 5.71 -3.87 -9.18
CA ASP A 91 4.70 -4.41 -10.10
C ASP A 91 3.94 -5.58 -9.42
N PRO A 92 2.66 -5.42 -9.04
CA PRO A 92 1.87 -6.51 -8.47
C PRO A 92 1.72 -7.73 -9.39
N ASN A 93 1.68 -7.52 -10.71
CA ASN A 93 1.53 -8.60 -11.68
C ASN A 93 2.83 -9.40 -11.85
N ASN A 94 3.98 -8.75 -11.68
CA ASN A 94 5.28 -9.41 -11.75
C ASN A 94 5.85 -9.70 -10.35
N ARG A 95 5.05 -10.34 -9.49
CA ARG A 95 5.45 -10.79 -8.14
C ARG A 95 5.98 -9.68 -7.22
N PHE A 96 5.46 -8.47 -7.33
CA PHE A 96 5.89 -7.31 -6.54
C PHE A 96 7.39 -6.97 -6.70
N VAL A 97 7.96 -7.28 -7.87
CA VAL A 97 9.35 -6.91 -8.19
C VAL A 97 9.47 -5.40 -8.25
N LYS A 98 10.58 -4.88 -7.70
CA LYS A 98 10.95 -3.47 -7.76
C LYS A 98 11.15 -3.03 -9.21
N ILE A 99 10.46 -1.97 -9.60
CA ILE A 99 10.55 -1.37 -10.95
C ILE A 99 11.51 -0.17 -10.92
N LYS A 100 11.31 0.76 -9.96
CA LYS A 100 12.08 2.01 -9.85
C LYS A 100 12.02 2.56 -8.44
N ASP A 101 13.04 3.29 -8.01
CA ASP A 101 13.03 3.98 -6.71
C ASP A 101 12.04 5.17 -6.68
N PHE A 102 11.52 5.47 -5.50
CA PHE A 102 10.72 6.66 -5.23
C PHE A 102 11.70 7.80 -4.92
N ASN A 103 11.90 8.69 -5.90
CA ASN A 103 12.86 9.80 -5.84
C ASN A 103 12.31 10.96 -5.02
#